data_AF-A0A7Y2B5I0-F1
#
_entry.id   AF-A0A7Y2B5I0-F1
#
_cell.length_a   1.000
_cell.length_b   1.000
_cell.length_c   1.000
_cell.angle_alpha   90.00
_cell.angle_beta   90.00
_cell.angle_gamma   90.00
#
_symmetry.space_group_name_H-M   'P 1'
#
loop_
_entity.id
_entity.type
_entity.pdbx_description
1 polymer ?
#
loop_
_entity_poly.entity_id
_entity_poly.type
_entity_poly.pdbx_seq_one_letter_code
_entity_poly.pdbx_strand_id
1 'polypeptide(L)'
;GSIAELVERGVTLNLEMSEYHFTKLADIKMDVQALAAEDARMRAARIAEASHSKLGPIRRARMGVLQITPMLGNEISSYGMNDLSSIEKEIRAVAHASYSIE
;
A
#
# COMPACT_ATOMS: atom_id res chain seq x y z
N GLY A 1 -26.47 29.57 -14.46
CA GLY A 1 -25.23 29.43 -15.22
C GLY A 1 -24.47 28.27 -14.65
N SER A 2 -24.23 27.25 -15.48
CA SER A 2 -23.59 25.99 -15.10
C SER A 2 -22.10 26.19 -14.81
N ILE A 3 -21.55 25.41 -13.89
CA ILE A 3 -20.12 25.29 -13.51
C ILE A 3 -19.20 25.08 -14.74
N ALA A 4 -19.77 24.72 -15.90
CA ALA A 4 -19.10 24.54 -17.18
C ALA A 4 -18.31 25.76 -17.69
N GLU A 5 -18.63 27.00 -17.30
CA GLU A 5 -17.93 28.20 -17.82
C GLU A 5 -16.59 28.50 -17.11
N LEU A 6 -16.32 27.92 -15.93
CA LEU A 6 -15.07 28.20 -15.19
C LEU A 6 -13.89 27.32 -15.61
N VAL A 7 -14.13 26.27 -16.41
CA VAL A 7 -13.07 25.37 -16.91
C VAL A 7 -12.28 25.99 -18.07
N GLU A 8 -12.84 26.97 -18.78
CA GLU A 8 -12.22 27.57 -19.97
C GLU A 8 -11.12 28.61 -19.65
N ARG A 9 -10.87 28.92 -18.37
CA ARG A 9 -9.82 29.87 -17.94
C ARG A 9 -8.57 29.25 -17.33
N GLY A 10 -8.31 27.96 -17.59
CA GLY A 10 -7.08 27.30 -17.13
C GLY A 10 -6.93 27.30 -15.60
N VAL A 11 -8.04 27.34 -14.87
CA VAL A 11 -8.03 27.22 -13.41
C VAL A 11 -7.97 25.74 -13.09
N THR A 12 -6.75 25.26 -12.82
CA THR A 12 -6.57 23.96 -12.15
C THR A 12 -7.22 24.08 -10.78
N LEU A 13 -8.39 23.45 -10.62
CA LEU A 13 -8.98 23.20 -9.31
C LEU A 13 -8.04 22.26 -8.55
N ASN A 14 -7.06 22.83 -7.85
CA ASN A 14 -6.38 22.15 -6.76
C ASN A 14 -7.41 22.02 -5.64
N LEU A 15 -8.20 20.96 -5.72
CA LEU A 15 -8.99 20.50 -4.59
C LEU A 15 -7.99 20.19 -3.48
N GLU A 16 -7.93 21.06 -2.47
CA GLU A 16 -7.17 20.83 -1.23
C GLU A 16 -7.82 19.70 -0.39
N MET A 17 -8.04 18.53 -0.99
CA MET A 17 -8.36 17.28 -0.29
C MET A 17 -7.10 16.60 0.27
N SER A 18 -6.00 17.35 0.40
CA SER A 18 -4.66 16.79 0.52
C SER A 18 -4.25 16.43 1.96
N GLU A 19 -4.73 17.12 2.99
CA GLU A 19 -4.19 16.90 4.34
C GLU A 19 -4.92 15.84 5.17
N TYR A 20 -6.25 15.80 5.14
CA TYR A 20 -7.04 14.88 5.97
C TYR A 20 -7.06 13.42 5.46
N HIS A 21 -6.88 13.21 4.15
CA HIS A 21 -6.71 11.86 3.60
C HIS A 21 -5.29 11.31 3.86
N PHE A 22 -4.30 12.17 4.09
CA PHE A 22 -2.90 11.80 4.21
C PHE A 22 -2.52 11.33 5.62
N THR A 23 -3.19 11.82 6.66
CA THR A 23 -2.95 11.39 8.06
C THR A 23 -3.33 9.92 8.25
N LYS A 24 -4.53 9.50 7.83
CA LYS A 24 -4.94 8.07 7.88
C LYS A 24 -4.07 7.18 7.00
N LEU A 25 -3.58 7.70 5.88
CA LEU A 25 -2.68 6.94 5.00
C LEU A 25 -1.33 6.67 5.67
N ALA A 26 -0.82 7.58 6.50
CA ALA A 26 0.40 7.36 7.26
C ALA A 26 0.26 6.20 8.26
N ASP A 27 -0.85 6.12 8.98
CA ASP A 27 -1.12 5.03 9.92
C ASP A 27 -1.24 3.69 9.19
N ILE A 28 -2.01 3.65 8.10
CA ILE A 28 -2.17 2.43 7.29
C ILE A 28 -0.82 1.97 6.69
N LYS A 29 0.07 2.91 6.32
CA LYS A 29 1.41 2.57 5.85
C LYS A 29 2.21 1.84 6.92
N MET A 30 2.17 2.31 8.16
CA MET A 30 2.88 1.68 9.27
C MET A 30 2.33 0.28 9.56
N ASP A 31 1.00 0.13 9.56
CA ASP A 31 0.35 -1.16 9.78
C ASP A 31 0.73 -2.18 8.69
N VAL A 32 0.67 -1.78 7.42
CA VAL A 32 1.00 -2.67 6.30
C VAL A 32 2.49 -3.06 6.32
N GLN A 33 3.39 -2.16 6.74
CA GLN A 33 4.80 -2.48 6.92
C GLN A 33 5.02 -3.47 8.07
N ALA A 34 4.31 -3.30 9.19
CA ALA A 34 4.37 -4.23 10.32
C ALA A 34 3.88 -5.63 9.92
N LEU A 35 2.77 -5.71 9.18
CA LEU A 35 2.24 -6.97 8.64
C LEU A 35 3.24 -7.66 7.71
N ALA A 36 3.89 -6.91 6.81
CA ALA A 36 4.91 -7.47 5.92
C ALA A 36 6.14 -7.99 6.69
N ALA A 37 6.55 -7.31 7.76
CA ALA A 37 7.66 -7.75 8.60
C ALA A 37 7.31 -9.03 9.38
N GLU A 38 6.08 -9.12 9.92
CA GLU A 38 5.62 -10.32 10.63
C GLU A 38 5.48 -11.52 9.68
N ASP A 39 4.97 -11.32 8.46
CA ASP A 39 4.94 -12.37 7.43
C ASP A 39 6.36 -12.88 7.12
N ALA A 40 7.34 -11.99 6.96
CA ALA A 40 8.73 -12.39 6.74
C ALA A 40 9.31 -13.18 7.94
N ARG A 41 9.00 -12.77 9.18
CA ARG A 41 9.41 -13.50 10.40
C ARG A 41 8.77 -14.88 10.47
N MET A 42 7.48 -14.98 10.20
CA MET A 42 6.73 -16.23 10.22
C MET A 42 7.30 -17.22 9.21
N ARG A 43 7.60 -16.78 7.99
CA ARG A 43 8.23 -17.63 6.97
C ARG A 43 9.61 -18.09 7.39
N ALA A 44 10.44 -17.20 7.96
CA ALA A 44 11.75 -17.56 8.47
C ALA A 44 11.66 -18.61 9.60
N ALA A 45 10.68 -18.46 10.51
CA ALA A 45 10.44 -19.42 11.58
C ALA A 45 10.05 -20.81 11.05
N ARG A 46 9.17 -20.87 10.04
CA ARG A 46 8.79 -22.13 9.38
C ARG A 46 9.97 -22.84 8.72
N ILE A 47 10.86 -22.08 8.08
CA ILE A 47 12.07 -22.62 7.46
C ILE A 47 13.03 -23.19 8.52
N ALA A 48 13.23 -22.47 9.63
CA ALA A 48 14.06 -22.95 10.74
C ALA A 48 13.49 -24.23 11.35
N GLU A 49 12.18 -24.26 11.64
CA GLU A 49 11.47 -25.43 12.17
C GLU A 49 11.63 -26.66 11.26
N ALA A 50 11.42 -26.48 9.95
CA ALA A 50 11.58 -27.55 8.95
C ALA A 50 13.03 -28.04 8.81
N SER A 51 14.01 -27.23 9.22
CA SER A 51 15.44 -27.55 9.19
C SER A 51 15.95 -28.07 10.54
N HIS A 52 15.06 -28.33 11.52
CA HIS A 52 15.40 -28.72 12.89
C HIS A 52 16.30 -27.70 13.63
N SER A 53 16.20 -26.43 13.27
CA SER A 53 16.91 -25.34 13.93
C SER A 53 15.93 -24.35 14.58
N LYS A 54 16.44 -23.49 15.45
CA LYS A 54 15.66 -22.40 16.04
C LYS A 54 15.94 -21.09 15.31
N LEU A 55 14.91 -20.28 15.14
CA LEU A 55 15.06 -18.93 14.60
C LEU A 55 15.67 -18.03 15.68
N GLY A 56 16.86 -17.48 15.41
CA GLY A 56 17.54 -16.55 16.28
C GLY A 56 17.20 -15.08 15.99
N PRO A 57 17.98 -14.13 16.56
CA PRO A 57 17.71 -12.70 16.39
C PRO A 57 17.86 -12.23 14.95
N ILE A 58 17.15 -11.15 14.62
CA ILE A 58 17.25 -10.48 13.32
C ILE A 58 18.66 -9.90 13.13
N ARG A 59 19.19 -10.02 11.91
CA ARG A 59 20.51 -9.52 11.51
C ARG A 59 20.42 -8.39 10.50
N ARG A 60 19.42 -8.45 9.63
CA ARG A 60 19.14 -7.40 8.64
C ARG A 60 17.65 -7.30 8.43
N ALA A 61 17.16 -6.07 8.29
CA ALA A 61 15.80 -5.77 7.89
C ALA A 61 15.83 -4.68 6.82
N ARG A 62 15.01 -4.83 5.78
CA ARG A 62 14.82 -3.83 4.74
C ARG A 62 13.39 -3.85 4.25
N MET A 63 12.77 -2.67 4.20
CA MET A 63 11.50 -2.47 3.52
C MET A 63 11.73 -2.22 2.02
N GLY A 64 10.88 -2.84 1.18
CA GLY A 64 10.73 -2.49 -0.22
C GLY A 64 9.93 -1.19 -0.39
N VAL A 65 9.82 -0.74 -1.64
CA VAL A 65 8.95 0.38 -1.99
C VAL A 65 7.49 -0.04 -1.77
N LEU A 66 6.73 0.80 -1.06
CA LEU A 66 5.30 0.59 -0.88
C LEU A 66 4.57 0.85 -2.20
N GLN A 67 3.77 -0.10 -2.65
CA GLN A 67 2.94 0.05 -3.84
C GLN A 67 1.52 0.40 -3.41
N ILE A 68 0.98 1.50 -3.93
CA ILE A 68 -0.41 1.90 -3.75
C ILE A 68 -1.04 1.94 -5.12
N THR A 69 -1.95 1.02 -5.39
CA THR A 69 -2.58 0.85 -6.71
C THR A 69 -4.09 1.05 -6.55
N PRO A 70 -4.79 1.69 -7.50
CA PRO A 70 -6.25 1.62 -7.55
C PRO A 70 -6.67 0.15 -7.55
N MET A 71 -7.68 -0.22 -6.76
CA MET A 71 -8.24 -1.57 -6.86
C MET A 71 -8.77 -1.74 -8.29
N LEU A 72 -8.43 -2.84 -8.97
CA LEU A 72 -8.93 -3.14 -10.32
C LEU A 72 -10.46 -3.17 -10.26
N GLY A 73 -11.09 -2.06 -10.64
CA GLY A 73 -12.51 -2.00 -10.89
C GLY A 73 -12.78 -2.87 -12.10
N ASN A 74 -13.23 -4.10 -11.88
CA ASN A 74 -13.69 -4.99 -12.95
C ASN A 74 -15.03 -4.54 -13.56
N GLU A 75 -15.38 -3.25 -13.47
CA GLU A 75 -16.51 -2.70 -14.22
C GLU A 75 -16.00 -2.12 -15.54
N ILE A 76 -16.02 -2.98 -16.55
CA ILE A 76 -16.03 -2.56 -17.95
C ILE A 76 -17.36 -1.82 -18.17
N SER A 77 -17.43 -0.53 -17.85
CA SER A 77 -18.53 0.31 -18.34
C SER A 77 -18.24 0.62 -19.81
N SER A 78 -18.85 -0.16 -20.71
CA SER A 78 -18.79 -0.03 -22.17
C SER A 78 -19.28 1.32 -22.74
N TYR A 79 -19.56 2.33 -21.92
CA TYR A 79 -19.96 3.65 -22.36
C TYR A 79 -19.35 4.66 -21.38
N GLY A 80 -18.57 5.59 -21.92
CA GLY A 80 -17.70 6.48 -21.15
C GLY A 80 -18.41 7.23 -20.03
N MET A 81 -18.31 6.71 -18.81
CA MET A 81 -18.38 7.47 -17.59
C MET A 81 -16.97 7.62 -17.04
N ASN A 82 -16.59 8.88 -16.79
CA ASN A 82 -15.39 9.24 -16.06
C ASN A 82 -15.53 8.69 -14.63
N ASP A 83 -15.08 7.46 -14.43
CA ASP A 83 -15.18 6.84 -13.12
C ASP A 83 -13.96 7.20 -12.29
N LEU A 84 -14.09 8.30 -11.53
CA LEU A 84 -13.20 8.65 -10.41
C LEU A 84 -13.36 7.66 -9.22
N SER A 85 -14.01 6.50 -9.44
CA SER A 85 -14.66 5.64 -8.44
C SER A 85 -13.81 4.56 -7.81
N SER A 86 -12.53 4.39 -8.17
CA SER A 86 -11.66 3.52 -7.37
C SER A 86 -11.31 4.26 -6.06
N ILE A 87 -12.34 4.45 -5.22
CA ILE A 87 -12.33 4.89 -3.83
C ILE A 87 -11.47 3.88 -3.05
N GLU A 88 -11.54 2.61 -3.42
CA GLU A 88 -10.74 1.53 -2.86
C GLU A 88 -9.34 1.48 -3.49
N LYS A 89 -8.34 1.43 -2.62
CA LYS A 89 -6.92 1.32 -2.98
C LYS A 89 -6.35 0.03 -2.39
N GLU A 90 -5.56 -0.67 -3.19
CA GLU A 90 -4.73 -1.78 -2.71
C GLU A 90 -3.36 -1.21 -2.28
N ILE A 91 -2.93 -1.55 -1.05
CA ILE A 91 -1.63 -1.17 -0.52
C ILE A 91 -0.81 -2.43 -0.27
N ARG A 92 0.38 -2.50 -0.88
CA ARG A 92 1.28 -3.65 -0.78
C ARG A 92 2.66 -3.22 -0.29
N ALA A 93 3.13 -3.88 0.78
CA ALA A 93 4.51 -3.78 1.26
C ALA A 93 5.24 -5.11 1.09
N VAL A 94 6.56 -5.04 0.93
CA VAL A 94 7.44 -6.22 0.82
C VAL A 94 8.59 -6.09 1.81
N ALA A 95 8.75 -7.06 2.70
CA ALA A 95 9.84 -7.11 3.66
C ALA A 95 10.93 -8.09 3.23
N HIS A 96 12.18 -7.66 3.41
CA HIS A 96 13.33 -8.54 3.37
C HIS A 96 13.97 -8.54 4.76
N ALA A 97 14.02 -9.71 5.40
CA ALA A 97 14.67 -9.88 6.68
C ALA A 97 15.59 -11.10 6.65
N SER A 98 16.74 -11.00 7.30
CA SER A 98 17.62 -12.14 7.58
C SER A 98 17.78 -12.31 9.09
N TYR A 99 17.79 -13.56 9.53
CA TYR A 99 17.88 -13.96 10.93
C TYR A 99 19.07 -14.89 11.10
N SER A 100 19.68 -14.90 12.28
CA SER A 100 20.57 -16.02 12.63
C SER A 100 19.76 -17.27 12.92
N ILE A 101 20.43 -18.42 12.88
CA ILE A 101 19.90 -19.73 13.25
C ILE A 101 20.66 -20.22 14.48
N GLU A 102 19.95 -20.94 15.35
CA GLU A 102 20.47 -21.61 16.55
C GLU A 102 20.29 -23.12 16.48
#